data_AF-D4MXL4-F1
#
_entry.id   AF-D4MXL4-F1
#
_cell.length_a   1.000
_cell.length_b   1.000
_cell.length_c   1.000
_cell.angle_alpha   90.00
_cell.angle_beta   90.00
_cell.angle_gamma   90.00
#
_symmetry.space_group_name_H-M   'P 1'
#
loop_
_entity.id
_entity.type
_entity.pdbx_description
1 polymer ?
#
loop_
_entity_poly.entity_id
_entity_poly.type
_entity_poly.pdbx_seq_one_letter_code
_entity_poly.pdbx_strand_id
1 'polypeptide(L)'
;MKVKGVRLYGVKDIRLEEFEIPEIAEDEILLKIECNGIAVSTLKEITLAQRHLRVPKNIKKNPVLIGHEFSGTIAKVGTRWKEDYQEGKQFVLVPEIPHQIESPGYSYPYFGGAATYCIIPADVIEKGCLLQYEADSFYELAQAQALYSIVGSFHSNYHSKEGTHDHISGIKEGGNTIILGGAGPMGLMAIRYVLGMKKKPRRLVITDTNQERLEKVRKMIPMQEGTRHGIELYYINPSMFTDSVPVLLAITNEKGYDDVFVYAPPKCVAEI
;
A
#
# COMPACT_ATOMS: atom_id res chain seq x y z
N MET A 1 -21.60 -9.75 -19.07
CA MET A 1 -20.45 -10.38 -19.76
C MET A 1 -19.76 -11.34 -18.81
N LYS A 2 -19.19 -12.44 -19.31
CA LYS A 2 -18.51 -13.43 -18.47
C LYS A 2 -17.11 -12.97 -18.06
N VAL A 3 -16.81 -13.05 -16.77
CA VAL A 3 -15.53 -12.68 -16.14
C VAL A 3 -15.02 -13.85 -15.34
N LYS A 4 -13.69 -14.02 -15.31
CA LYS A 4 -13.02 -14.98 -14.43
C LYS A 4 -12.34 -14.21 -13.30
N GLY A 5 -12.57 -14.59 -12.05
CA GLY A 5 -12.00 -13.88 -10.91
C GLY A 5 -12.05 -14.67 -9.61
N VAL A 6 -11.43 -14.11 -8.58
CA VAL A 6 -11.38 -14.69 -7.23
C VAL A 6 -12.35 -13.94 -6.33
N ARG A 7 -13.35 -14.65 -5.80
CA ARG A 7 -14.37 -14.08 -4.92
C ARG A 7 -14.31 -14.64 -3.51
N LEU A 8 -14.61 -13.81 -2.53
CA LEU A 8 -14.63 -14.14 -1.10
C LEU A 8 -16.07 -14.42 -0.63
N TYR A 9 -16.29 -15.59 -0.04
CA TYR A 9 -17.60 -16.05 0.45
C TYR A 9 -17.70 -16.12 1.98
N GLY A 10 -16.56 -16.14 2.66
CA GLY A 10 -16.49 -16.29 4.11
C GLY A 10 -15.05 -16.47 4.58
N VAL A 11 -14.89 -16.81 5.86
CA VAL A 11 -13.58 -17.00 6.49
C VAL A 11 -12.79 -18.07 5.74
N LYS A 12 -11.68 -17.67 5.12
CA LYS A 12 -10.80 -18.53 4.32
C LYS A 12 -11.50 -19.28 3.17
N ASP A 13 -12.63 -18.75 2.70
CA ASP A 13 -13.40 -19.30 1.58
C ASP A 13 -13.29 -18.35 0.38
N ILE A 14 -12.21 -18.51 -0.39
CA ILE A 14 -12.02 -17.85 -1.69
C ILE A 14 -12.11 -18.87 -2.81
N ARG A 15 -12.67 -18.46 -3.95
CA ARG A 15 -12.89 -19.34 -5.10
C ARG A 15 -12.52 -18.64 -6.38
N LEU A 16 -11.73 -19.31 -7.21
CA LEU A 16 -11.52 -18.93 -8.61
C LEU A 16 -12.68 -19.47 -9.43
N GLU A 17 -13.44 -18.60 -10.07
CA GLU A 17 -14.64 -18.98 -10.80
C GLU A 17 -14.96 -18.03 -11.94
N GLU A 18 -15.88 -18.44 -12.79
CA GLU A 18 -16.44 -17.62 -13.86
C GLU A 18 -17.86 -17.18 -13.50
N PHE A 19 -18.17 -15.91 -13.72
CA PHE A 19 -19.47 -15.32 -13.41
C PHE A 19 -19.81 -14.18 -14.37
N GLU A 20 -21.09 -13.84 -14.47
CA GLU A 20 -21.54 -12.69 -15.24
C GLU A 20 -21.42 -11.40 -14.40
N ILE A 21 -20.85 -10.35 -15.00
CA ILE A 21 -20.97 -8.97 -14.50
C ILE A 21 -22.04 -8.22 -15.33
N PRO A 22 -22.73 -7.24 -14.73
CA PRO A 22 -23.71 -6.42 -15.46
C PRO A 22 -23.04 -5.60 -16.57
N GLU A 23 -23.84 -5.07 -17.49
CA GLU A 23 -23.37 -4.00 -18.37
C GLU A 23 -23.17 -2.72 -17.53
N ILE A 24 -22.11 -1.96 -17.85
CA ILE A 24 -21.83 -0.71 -17.14
C ILE A 24 -22.95 0.32 -17.35
N ALA A 25 -23.24 1.08 -16.29
CA ALA A 25 -24.10 2.25 -16.37
C ALA A 25 -23.42 3.44 -17.08
N GLU A 26 -24.18 4.50 -17.31
CA GLU A 26 -23.71 5.73 -17.96
C GLU A 26 -22.60 6.46 -17.17
N ASP A 27 -22.53 6.22 -15.86
CA ASP A 27 -21.61 6.82 -14.90
C ASP A 27 -20.61 5.81 -14.33
N GLU A 28 -20.44 4.66 -14.96
CA GLU A 28 -19.44 3.65 -14.58
C GLU A 28 -18.37 3.50 -15.67
N ILE A 29 -17.25 2.86 -15.32
CA ILE A 29 -16.20 2.49 -16.28
C ILE A 29 -15.91 0.99 -16.16
N LEU A 30 -15.77 0.31 -17.30
CA LEU A 30 -15.30 -1.06 -17.36
C LEU A 30 -13.79 -1.07 -17.49
N LEU A 31 -13.12 -1.80 -16.60
CA LEU A 31 -11.68 -1.97 -16.61
C LEU A 31 -11.32 -3.39 -17.02
N LYS A 32 -10.32 -3.52 -17.88
CA LYS A 32 -9.61 -4.78 -18.15
C LYS A 32 -8.38 -4.83 -17.26
N ILE A 33 -8.28 -5.85 -16.41
CA ILE A 33 -7.14 -5.99 -15.50
C ILE A 33 -6.00 -6.70 -16.23
N GLU A 34 -4.82 -6.09 -16.19
CA GLU A 34 -3.60 -6.65 -16.77
C GLU A 34 -2.62 -7.12 -15.69
N CYS A 35 -2.66 -6.47 -14.51
CA CYS A 35 -1.81 -6.83 -13.38
C CYS A 35 -2.54 -6.63 -12.05
N ASN A 36 -2.35 -7.57 -11.13
CA ASN A 36 -2.77 -7.44 -9.74
C ASN A 36 -1.67 -7.98 -8.79
N GLY A 37 -1.21 -7.14 -7.88
CA GLY A 37 -0.35 -7.48 -6.75
C GLY A 37 -1.07 -8.28 -5.66
N ILE A 38 -0.30 -9.04 -4.90
CA ILE A 38 -0.80 -9.80 -3.75
C ILE A 38 -0.24 -9.17 -2.48
N ALA A 39 -1.12 -8.51 -1.74
CA ALA A 39 -0.79 -7.85 -0.49
C ALA A 39 -1.04 -8.75 0.73
N VAL A 40 -0.29 -8.53 1.81
CA VAL A 40 -0.53 -9.18 3.12
C VAL A 40 -1.90 -8.79 3.68
N SER A 41 -2.39 -7.59 3.35
CA SER A 41 -3.73 -7.12 3.67
C SER A 41 -4.84 -7.98 3.03
N THR A 42 -4.59 -8.65 1.90
CA THR A 42 -5.51 -9.66 1.33
C THR A 42 -5.57 -10.92 2.21
N LEU A 43 -4.46 -11.34 2.82
CA LEU A 43 -4.51 -12.44 3.79
C LEU A 43 -5.33 -12.06 5.03
N LYS A 44 -5.19 -10.82 5.52
CA LYS A 44 -6.01 -10.28 6.62
C LYS A 44 -7.49 -10.26 6.24
N GLU A 45 -7.81 -9.82 5.03
CA GLU A 45 -9.16 -9.84 4.46
C GLU A 45 -9.76 -11.24 4.49
N ILE A 46 -9.08 -12.21 3.87
CA ILE A 46 -9.54 -13.60 3.74
C ILE A 46 -9.71 -14.26 5.12
N THR A 47 -8.82 -13.94 6.06
CA THR A 47 -8.85 -14.49 7.42
C THR A 47 -10.00 -13.94 8.25
N LEU A 48 -10.29 -12.64 8.13
CA LEU A 48 -11.34 -11.99 8.91
C LEU A 48 -12.72 -12.11 8.24
N ALA A 49 -12.77 -12.10 6.90
CA ALA A 49 -13.99 -12.10 6.09
C ALA A 49 -15.05 -11.14 6.63
N GLN A 50 -16.26 -11.60 6.98
CA GLN A 50 -17.31 -10.75 7.57
C GLN A 50 -16.89 -10.02 8.85
N ARG A 51 -15.82 -10.40 9.54
CA ARG A 51 -15.30 -9.67 10.71
C ARG A 51 -14.44 -8.48 10.33
N HIS A 52 -13.95 -8.42 9.09
CA HIS A 52 -13.26 -7.27 8.57
C HIS A 52 -14.23 -6.09 8.45
N LEU A 53 -13.75 -4.89 8.78
CA LEU A 53 -14.56 -3.68 8.81
C LEU A 53 -15.10 -3.31 7.42
N ARG A 54 -14.27 -3.48 6.38
CA ARG A 54 -14.60 -3.16 4.98
C ARG A 54 -15.39 -4.23 4.22
N VAL A 55 -15.49 -5.44 4.77
CA VAL A 55 -16.12 -6.58 4.06
C VAL A 55 -17.60 -6.66 4.45
N PRO A 56 -18.53 -6.66 3.49
CA PRO A 56 -19.95 -6.78 3.73
C PRO A 56 -20.31 -8.04 4.51
N LYS A 57 -21.34 -7.99 5.36
CA LYS A 57 -21.73 -9.15 6.18
C LYS A 57 -22.45 -10.23 5.37
N ASN A 58 -22.99 -9.89 4.21
CA ASN A 58 -23.78 -10.77 3.34
C ASN A 58 -22.97 -11.49 2.25
N ILE A 59 -21.62 -11.56 2.34
CA ILE A 59 -20.76 -12.17 1.30
C ILE A 59 -21.03 -13.64 0.97
N LYS A 60 -21.76 -14.37 1.83
CA LYS A 60 -22.24 -15.73 1.49
C LYS A 60 -23.24 -15.73 0.32
N LYS A 61 -24.04 -14.66 0.21
CA LYS A 61 -25.05 -14.47 -0.85
C LYS A 61 -24.51 -13.59 -1.97
N ASN A 62 -23.81 -12.52 -1.60
CA ASN A 62 -23.27 -11.50 -2.49
C ASN A 62 -21.75 -11.42 -2.31
N PRO A 63 -20.99 -12.38 -2.85
CA PRO A 63 -19.55 -12.44 -2.63
C PRO A 63 -18.85 -11.23 -3.26
N VAL A 64 -17.75 -10.79 -2.66
CA VAL A 64 -16.94 -9.66 -3.14
C VAL A 64 -15.79 -10.14 -4.00
N LEU A 65 -15.38 -9.33 -4.99
CA LEU A 65 -14.10 -9.54 -5.67
C LEU A 65 -12.97 -9.06 -4.77
N ILE A 66 -11.91 -9.86 -4.66
CA ILE A 66 -10.71 -9.49 -3.90
C ILE A 66 -9.68 -8.77 -4.79
N GLY A 67 -8.65 -8.20 -4.16
CA GLY A 67 -7.50 -7.60 -4.84
C GLY A 67 -7.64 -6.07 -4.99
N HIS A 68 -6.67 -5.35 -4.45
CA HIS A 68 -6.70 -3.87 -4.34
C HIS A 68 -5.41 -3.20 -4.84
N GLU A 69 -4.46 -3.97 -5.35
CA GLU A 69 -3.20 -3.50 -5.92
C GLU A 69 -3.19 -3.82 -7.42
N PHE A 70 -3.94 -3.07 -8.25
CA PHE A 70 -4.11 -3.47 -9.65
C PHE A 70 -4.11 -2.31 -10.63
N SER A 71 -3.84 -2.68 -11.89
CA SER A 71 -3.74 -1.79 -13.04
C SER A 71 -4.15 -2.52 -14.31
N GLY A 72 -4.36 -1.75 -15.37
CA GLY A 72 -4.74 -2.31 -16.66
C GLY A 72 -5.17 -1.24 -17.64
N THR A 73 -6.14 -1.57 -18.48
CA THR A 73 -6.67 -0.67 -19.51
C THR A 73 -8.16 -0.41 -19.34
N ILE A 74 -8.59 0.79 -19.73
CA ILE A 74 -9.99 1.17 -19.78
C ILE A 74 -10.64 0.45 -20.97
N ALA A 75 -11.59 -0.45 -20.71
CA ALA A 75 -12.23 -1.27 -21.73
C ALA A 75 -13.50 -0.63 -22.31
N LYS A 76 -14.28 0.08 -21.49
CA LYS A 76 -15.48 0.82 -21.91
C LYS A 76 -15.72 1.98 -20.96
N VAL A 77 -16.11 3.14 -21.49
CA VAL A 77 -16.39 4.35 -20.69
C VAL A 77 -17.88 4.68 -20.75
N GLY A 78 -18.51 4.82 -19.58
CA GLY A 78 -19.87 5.35 -19.46
C GLY A 78 -19.99 6.74 -20.08
N THR A 79 -21.15 7.06 -20.67
CA THR A 79 -21.36 8.30 -21.42
C THR A 79 -21.04 9.57 -20.63
N ARG A 80 -21.25 9.57 -19.31
CA ARG A 80 -20.94 10.69 -18.41
C ARG A 80 -19.45 11.05 -18.38
N TRP A 81 -18.56 10.07 -18.61
CA TRP A 81 -17.12 10.19 -18.39
C TRP A 81 -16.31 10.29 -19.69
N LYS A 82 -16.96 10.39 -20.85
CA LYS A 82 -16.28 10.36 -22.16
C LYS A 82 -15.37 11.55 -22.44
N GLU A 83 -15.57 12.67 -21.76
CA GLU A 83 -14.70 13.84 -21.88
C GLU A 83 -13.43 13.70 -21.04
N ASP A 84 -13.53 12.98 -19.91
CA ASP A 84 -12.43 12.81 -18.95
C ASP A 84 -11.61 11.53 -19.21
N TYR A 85 -12.24 10.48 -19.74
CA TYR A 85 -11.66 9.14 -19.89
C TYR A 85 -11.81 8.59 -21.31
N GLN A 86 -10.77 7.87 -21.75
CA GLN A 86 -10.70 7.27 -23.09
C GLN A 86 -10.45 5.77 -23.01
N GLU A 87 -11.19 5.00 -23.82
CA GLU A 87 -10.97 3.56 -24.00
C GLU A 87 -9.56 3.27 -24.55
N GLY A 88 -8.96 2.16 -24.09
CA GLY A 88 -7.61 1.74 -24.43
C GLY A 88 -6.50 2.40 -23.60
N LYS A 89 -6.79 3.47 -22.85
CA LYS A 89 -5.80 4.12 -21.98
C LYS A 89 -5.49 3.28 -20.75
N GLN A 90 -4.25 3.38 -20.28
CA GLN A 90 -3.82 2.76 -19.03
C GLN A 90 -4.42 3.50 -17.83
N PHE A 91 -4.66 2.75 -16.76
CA PHE A 91 -5.13 3.31 -15.50
C PHE A 91 -4.33 2.78 -14.32
N VAL A 92 -4.39 3.54 -13.24
CA VAL A 92 -3.98 3.10 -11.91
C VAL A 92 -5.03 3.50 -10.89
N LEU A 93 -5.32 2.58 -9.96
CA LEU A 93 -6.32 2.77 -8.93
C LEU A 93 -5.67 3.17 -7.61
N VAL A 94 -6.20 4.22 -7.00
CA VAL A 94 -5.97 4.53 -5.59
C VAL A 94 -7.15 3.94 -4.81
N PRO A 95 -6.94 2.92 -3.94
CA PRO A 95 -8.04 2.20 -3.33
C PRO A 95 -8.65 2.91 -2.12
N GLU A 96 -7.97 3.91 -1.56
CA GLU A 96 -8.53 4.68 -0.45
C GLU A 96 -9.49 5.71 -1.02
N ILE A 97 -10.78 5.48 -0.80
CA ILE A 97 -11.84 6.33 -1.32
C ILE A 97 -12.20 7.38 -0.26
N PRO A 98 -12.01 8.69 -0.55
CA PRO A 98 -12.31 9.77 0.39
C PRO A 98 -13.71 9.66 1.02
N HIS A 99 -13.76 9.82 2.33
CA HIS A 99 -14.98 9.82 3.15
C HIS A 99 -15.79 8.51 3.11
N GLN A 100 -15.17 7.39 2.75
CA GLN A 100 -15.82 6.07 2.72
C GLN A 100 -14.98 5.02 3.43
N ILE A 101 -15.64 3.95 3.86
CA ILE A 101 -14.97 2.79 4.44
C ILE A 101 -14.74 1.69 3.42
N GLU A 102 -15.57 1.68 2.40
CA GLU A 102 -15.54 0.80 1.25
C GLU A 102 -14.22 0.94 0.51
N SER A 103 -13.76 -0.17 -0.06
CA SER A 103 -12.53 -0.22 -0.83
C SER A 103 -12.68 -1.23 -1.98
N PRO A 104 -12.10 -0.97 -3.15
CA PRO A 104 -11.91 -1.99 -4.17
C PRO A 104 -11.22 -3.21 -3.56
N GLY A 105 -11.62 -4.39 -4.00
CA GLY A 105 -11.02 -5.63 -3.51
C GLY A 105 -11.44 -6.02 -2.09
N TYR A 106 -12.44 -5.34 -1.49
CA TYR A 106 -12.97 -5.63 -0.16
C TYR A 106 -14.50 -5.58 -0.09
N SER A 107 -15.08 -4.58 -0.76
CA SER A 107 -16.45 -4.15 -0.45
C SER A 107 -17.46 -4.43 -1.55
N TYR A 108 -16.99 -4.65 -2.78
CA TYR A 108 -17.82 -4.62 -3.97
C TYR A 108 -17.89 -6.00 -4.65
N PRO A 109 -19.05 -6.39 -5.18
CA PRO A 109 -19.20 -7.66 -5.91
C PRO A 109 -18.49 -7.66 -7.26
N TYR A 110 -18.30 -6.48 -7.88
CA TYR A 110 -17.77 -6.33 -9.24
C TYR A 110 -16.57 -5.38 -9.34
N PHE A 111 -16.01 -4.92 -8.20
CA PHE A 111 -14.88 -3.99 -8.18
C PHE A 111 -13.72 -4.54 -7.34
N GLY A 112 -12.74 -5.13 -8.02
CA GLY A 112 -11.52 -5.71 -7.45
C GLY A 112 -10.56 -6.19 -8.55
N GLY A 113 -9.29 -6.35 -8.20
CA GLY A 113 -8.19 -6.62 -9.12
C GLY A 113 -7.90 -8.09 -9.40
N ALA A 114 -8.35 -9.01 -8.55
CA ALA A 114 -8.17 -10.44 -8.78
C ALA A 114 -9.21 -10.99 -9.77
N ALA A 115 -9.36 -10.35 -10.93
CA ALA A 115 -10.35 -10.66 -11.96
C ALA A 115 -9.82 -10.29 -13.36
N THR A 116 -10.43 -10.80 -14.43
CA THR A 116 -10.10 -10.38 -15.79
C THR A 116 -10.68 -9.01 -16.15
N TYR A 117 -11.84 -8.67 -15.59
CA TYR A 117 -12.48 -7.36 -15.72
C TYR A 117 -13.16 -6.97 -14.41
N CYS A 118 -13.30 -5.67 -14.17
CA CYS A 118 -14.09 -5.14 -13.07
C CYS A 118 -14.79 -3.84 -13.49
N ILE A 119 -15.80 -3.44 -12.73
CA ILE A 119 -16.56 -2.21 -12.94
C ILE A 119 -16.18 -1.25 -11.82
N ILE A 120 -15.74 -0.03 -12.17
CA ILE A 120 -15.52 1.02 -11.19
C ILE A 120 -16.81 1.85 -11.02
N PRO A 121 -17.35 1.94 -9.79
CA PRO A 121 -18.57 2.71 -9.52
C PRO A 121 -18.39 4.22 -9.68
N ALA A 122 -19.49 4.92 -9.96
CA ALA A 122 -19.52 6.37 -10.16
C ALA A 122 -18.92 7.17 -9.00
N ASP A 123 -19.25 6.82 -7.75
CA ASP A 123 -18.79 7.52 -6.55
C ASP A 123 -17.26 7.42 -6.36
N VAL A 124 -16.65 6.35 -6.89
CA VAL A 124 -15.19 6.15 -6.87
C VAL A 124 -14.51 7.02 -7.93
N ILE A 125 -15.11 7.12 -9.12
CA ILE A 125 -14.61 7.97 -10.21
C ILE A 125 -14.72 9.46 -9.79
N GLU A 126 -15.87 9.87 -9.25
CA GLU A 126 -16.13 11.23 -8.77
C GLU A 126 -15.11 11.71 -7.72
N LYS A 127 -14.56 10.76 -6.96
CA LYS A 127 -13.56 11.03 -5.92
C LYS A 127 -12.12 10.98 -6.43
N GLY A 128 -11.92 10.90 -7.74
CA GLY A 128 -10.59 10.96 -8.37
C GLY A 128 -9.72 9.74 -8.07
N CYS A 129 -10.32 8.60 -7.73
CA CYS A 129 -9.56 7.39 -7.38
C CYS A 129 -9.02 6.66 -8.63
N LEU A 130 -9.54 6.97 -9.82
CA LEU A 130 -9.06 6.44 -11.10
C LEU A 130 -8.13 7.44 -11.76
N LEU A 131 -6.82 7.18 -11.69
CA LEU A 131 -5.80 8.02 -12.30
C LEU A 131 -5.39 7.43 -13.66
N GLN A 132 -5.27 8.30 -14.67
CA GLN A 132 -4.67 7.92 -15.95
C GLN A 132 -3.18 8.18 -15.89
N TYR A 133 -2.39 7.13 -16.09
CA TYR A 133 -0.94 7.21 -16.11
C TYR A 133 -0.40 6.23 -17.13
N GLU A 134 0.42 6.72 -18.06
CA GLU A 134 1.12 5.89 -19.04
C GLU A 134 2.48 5.48 -18.47
N ALA A 135 2.64 4.17 -18.27
CA ALA A 135 3.87 3.54 -17.81
C ALA A 135 4.34 2.48 -18.82
N ASP A 136 5.63 2.17 -18.78
CA ASP A 136 6.24 1.12 -19.62
C ASP A 136 5.69 -0.27 -19.27
N SER A 137 5.15 -0.45 -18.06
CA SER A 137 4.61 -1.73 -17.60
C SER A 137 3.44 -1.59 -16.62
N PHE A 138 2.55 -2.58 -16.63
CA PHE A 138 1.41 -2.62 -15.70
C PHE A 138 1.83 -2.94 -14.26
N TYR A 139 2.91 -3.68 -14.04
CA TYR A 139 3.32 -4.04 -12.69
C TYR A 139 3.83 -2.84 -11.89
N GLU A 140 4.43 -1.84 -12.54
CA GLU A 140 4.79 -0.57 -11.89
C GLU A 140 3.55 0.15 -11.36
N LEU A 141 2.49 0.20 -12.18
CA LEU A 141 1.22 0.82 -11.81
C LEU A 141 0.49 0.05 -10.71
N ALA A 142 0.51 -1.28 -10.74
CA ALA A 142 -0.15 -2.10 -9.72
C ALA A 142 0.42 -1.83 -8.31
N GLN A 143 1.69 -1.41 -8.22
CA GLN A 143 2.35 -1.05 -6.96
C GLN A 143 2.05 0.38 -6.48
N ALA A 144 1.40 1.23 -7.30
CA ALA A 144 1.11 2.61 -6.91
C ALA A 144 0.23 2.70 -5.66
N GLN A 145 -0.60 1.69 -5.41
CA GLN A 145 -1.38 1.57 -4.19
C GLN A 145 -0.49 1.52 -2.95
N ALA A 146 0.49 0.62 -2.93
CA ALA A 146 1.42 0.48 -1.83
C ALA A 146 2.22 1.78 -1.64
N LEU A 147 2.63 2.41 -2.75
CA LEU A 147 3.30 3.71 -2.71
C LEU A 147 2.42 4.80 -2.10
N TYR A 148 1.15 4.86 -2.48
CA TYR A 148 0.19 5.82 -1.94
C TYR A 148 0.08 5.70 -0.42
N SER A 149 -0.07 4.48 0.10
CA SER A 149 -0.10 4.25 1.56
C SER A 149 1.21 4.61 2.26
N ILE A 150 2.36 4.35 1.63
CA ILE A 150 3.66 4.77 2.14
C ILE A 150 3.72 6.30 2.23
N VAL A 151 3.48 7.01 1.12
CA VAL A 151 3.47 8.48 1.08
C VAL A 151 2.52 9.03 2.14
N GLY A 152 1.28 8.53 2.20
CA GLY A 152 0.29 8.93 3.19
C GLY A 152 0.78 8.76 4.62
N SER A 153 1.44 7.64 4.95
CA SER A 153 2.00 7.40 6.30
C SER A 153 3.07 8.42 6.68
N PHE A 154 3.96 8.77 5.75
CA PHE A 154 5.03 9.75 5.98
C PHE A 154 4.50 11.18 6.09
N HIS A 155 3.39 11.50 5.44
CA HIS A 155 2.72 12.80 5.56
C HIS A 155 1.86 12.92 6.82
N SER A 156 1.27 11.80 7.27
CA SER A 156 0.36 11.76 8.42
C SER A 156 1.09 11.71 9.76
N ASN A 157 2.35 11.30 9.76
CA ASN A 157 3.20 11.42 10.95
C ASN A 157 3.32 12.91 11.34
N TYR A 158 3.47 13.22 12.63
CA TYR A 158 3.51 14.61 13.09
C TYR A 158 4.30 14.77 14.38
N HIS A 159 4.79 16.00 14.57
CA HIS A 159 5.52 16.43 15.76
C HIS A 159 4.83 17.65 16.38
N SER A 160 4.94 17.81 17.69
CA SER A 160 4.46 19.02 18.36
C SER A 160 5.51 20.12 18.30
N LYS A 161 5.09 21.35 18.00
CA LYS A 161 5.97 22.51 18.08
C LYS A 161 6.07 22.99 19.52
N GLU A 162 7.30 23.04 20.04
CA GLU A 162 7.58 23.39 21.44
C GLU A 162 6.95 24.72 21.85
N GLY A 163 6.33 24.74 23.04
CA GLY A 163 5.66 25.93 23.60
C GLY A 163 4.35 26.32 22.90
N THR A 164 3.81 25.49 22.00
CA THR A 164 2.55 25.74 21.28
C THR A 164 1.66 24.51 21.26
N HIS A 165 0.41 24.67 20.80
CA HIS A 165 -0.50 23.57 20.48
C HIS A 165 -0.48 23.21 18.99
N ASP A 166 0.51 23.72 18.24
CA ASP A 166 0.61 23.52 16.80
C ASP A 166 1.36 22.22 16.46
N HIS A 167 1.01 21.63 15.32
CA HIS A 167 1.65 20.44 14.78
C HIS A 167 2.51 20.74 13.55
N ILE A 168 3.66 20.06 13.46
CA ILE A 168 4.53 20.01 12.28
C ILE A 168 4.27 18.68 11.59
N SER A 169 3.61 18.70 10.44
CA SER A 169 3.32 17.50 9.67
C SER A 169 4.56 16.88 9.03
N GLY A 170 4.47 15.56 8.86
CA GLY A 170 5.49 14.67 8.36
C GLY A 170 6.63 14.39 9.34
N ILE A 171 7.61 13.63 8.86
CA ILE A 171 8.79 13.23 9.63
C ILE A 171 9.63 14.43 10.11
N LYS A 172 10.46 14.24 11.13
CA LYS A 172 11.36 15.29 11.62
C LYS A 172 12.57 15.47 10.71
N GLU A 173 12.74 16.68 10.18
CA GLU A 173 13.89 17.01 9.36
C GLU A 173 15.18 16.96 10.20
N GLY A 174 16.20 16.27 9.69
CA GLY A 174 17.44 16.04 10.42
C GLY A 174 17.28 15.14 11.67
N GLY A 175 16.11 14.53 11.87
CA GLY A 175 15.82 13.62 12.97
C GLY A 175 16.32 12.19 12.72
N ASN A 176 15.96 11.28 13.63
CA ASN A 176 16.21 9.86 13.53
C ASN A 176 14.89 9.12 13.20
N THR A 177 14.82 8.47 12.04
CA THR A 177 13.68 7.66 11.63
C THR A 177 14.02 6.18 11.68
N ILE A 178 13.11 5.35 12.17
CA ILE A 178 13.21 3.89 12.14
C ILE A 178 12.01 3.24 11.46
N ILE A 179 12.27 2.22 10.63
CA ILE A 179 11.25 1.36 10.02
C ILE A 179 11.41 -0.06 10.53
N LEU A 180 10.43 -0.52 11.30
CA LEU A 180 10.37 -1.84 11.92
C LEU A 180 9.74 -2.87 10.98
N GLY A 181 10.47 -3.94 10.68
CA GLY A 181 10.06 -4.94 9.69
C GLY A 181 10.15 -4.41 8.25
N GLY A 182 11.13 -3.53 8.00
CA GLY A 182 11.28 -2.78 6.77
C GLY A 182 12.04 -3.50 5.66
N ALA A 183 12.32 -4.81 5.76
CA ALA A 183 13.02 -5.54 4.71
C ALA A 183 12.09 -6.28 3.72
N GLY A 184 10.78 -6.02 3.78
CA GLY A 184 9.79 -6.49 2.80
C GLY A 184 9.59 -5.54 1.59
N PRO A 185 8.70 -5.89 0.65
CA PRO A 185 8.41 -5.08 -0.54
C PRO A 185 8.04 -3.63 -0.21
N MET A 186 7.12 -3.42 0.74
CA MET A 186 6.76 -2.08 1.20
C MET A 186 7.94 -1.32 1.80
N GLY A 187 8.79 -2.00 2.58
CA GLY A 187 9.95 -1.37 3.20
C GLY A 187 10.98 -0.92 2.16
N LEU A 188 11.20 -1.70 1.10
CA LEU A 188 12.04 -1.30 -0.03
C LEU A 188 11.52 -0.02 -0.70
N MET A 189 10.20 0.06 -0.95
CA MET A 189 9.56 1.26 -1.49
C MET A 189 9.67 2.45 -0.54
N ALA A 190 9.50 2.24 0.76
CA ALA A 190 9.62 3.29 1.78
C ALA A 190 11.04 3.84 1.87
N ILE A 191 12.07 2.99 1.82
CA ILE A 191 13.47 3.44 1.78
C ILE A 191 13.71 4.30 0.54
N ARG A 192 13.25 3.87 -0.65
CA ARG A 192 13.37 4.66 -1.89
C ARG A 192 12.63 6.00 -1.78
N TYR A 193 11.44 5.99 -1.22
CA TYR A 193 10.66 7.20 -0.99
C TYR A 193 11.43 8.19 -0.10
N VAL A 194 11.90 7.76 1.07
CA VAL A 194 12.66 8.62 2.01
C VAL A 194 13.93 9.20 1.39
N LEU A 195 14.67 8.40 0.60
CA LEU A 195 15.85 8.89 -0.11
C LEU A 195 15.53 10.03 -1.09
N GLY A 196 14.34 9.98 -1.73
CA GLY A 196 13.85 10.99 -2.67
C GLY A 196 13.10 12.17 -2.05
N MET A 197 12.77 12.14 -0.75
CA MET A 197 12.05 13.23 -0.09
C MET A 197 12.87 14.52 -0.04
N LYS A 198 12.20 15.70 -0.05
CA LYS A 198 12.87 16.98 0.22
C LYS A 198 13.22 17.13 1.70
N LYS A 199 12.23 16.91 2.57
CA LYS A 199 12.39 16.88 4.03
C LYS A 199 12.94 15.51 4.43
N LYS A 200 14.23 15.42 4.76
CA LYS A 200 14.92 14.15 5.02
C LYS A 200 15.27 13.99 6.51
N PRO A 201 15.25 12.77 7.06
CA PRO A 201 15.85 12.52 8.34
C PRO A 201 17.38 12.55 8.22
N ARG A 202 18.09 12.78 9.32
CA ARG A 202 19.54 12.59 9.36
C ARG A 202 19.89 11.11 9.29
N ARG A 203 19.13 10.27 10.00
CA ARG A 203 19.35 8.83 10.07
C ARG A 203 18.10 8.07 9.70
N LEU A 204 18.29 7.02 8.90
CA LEU A 204 17.25 6.05 8.59
C LEU A 204 17.74 4.66 9.01
N VAL A 205 17.05 4.07 9.98
CA VAL A 205 17.36 2.72 10.47
C VAL A 205 16.26 1.77 10.02
N ILE A 206 16.66 0.68 9.37
CA ILE A 206 15.76 -0.37 8.90
C ILE A 206 16.01 -1.61 9.72
N THR A 207 14.97 -2.15 10.35
CA THR A 207 15.06 -3.41 11.09
C THR A 207 14.22 -4.50 10.46
N ASP A 208 14.68 -5.74 10.55
CA ASP A 208 13.92 -6.95 10.22
C ASP A 208 14.58 -8.16 10.91
N THR A 209 13.81 -9.13 11.35
CA THR A 209 14.36 -10.35 11.99
C THR A 209 14.89 -11.34 10.96
N ASN A 210 14.51 -11.19 9.69
CA ASN A 210 14.99 -12.03 8.60
C ASN A 210 16.28 -11.43 7.98
N GLN A 211 17.41 -12.02 8.34
CA GLN A 211 18.73 -11.60 7.86
C GLN A 211 18.86 -11.65 6.33
N GLU A 212 18.32 -12.68 5.69
CA GLU A 212 18.38 -12.85 4.23
C GLU A 212 17.64 -11.70 3.51
N ARG A 213 16.49 -11.26 4.06
CA ARG A 213 15.76 -10.10 3.53
C ARG A 213 16.55 -8.82 3.70
N LEU A 214 17.16 -8.58 4.86
CA LEU A 214 18.00 -7.40 5.08
C LEU A 214 19.18 -7.36 4.10
N GLU A 215 19.82 -8.49 3.86
CA GLU A 215 20.93 -8.59 2.90
C GLU A 215 20.49 -8.32 1.46
N LYS A 216 19.33 -8.83 1.06
CA LYS A 216 18.73 -8.52 -0.25
C LYS A 216 18.47 -7.02 -0.39
N VAL A 217 17.87 -6.38 0.63
CA VAL A 217 17.62 -4.94 0.63
C VAL A 217 18.93 -4.15 0.60
N ARG A 218 19.91 -4.51 1.42
CA ARG A 218 21.25 -3.88 1.43
C ARG A 218 21.96 -4.01 0.07
N LYS A 219 21.76 -5.10 -0.65
CA LYS A 219 22.31 -5.27 -2.00
C LYS A 219 21.62 -4.36 -3.03
N MET A 220 20.31 -4.19 -2.93
CA MET A 220 19.52 -3.32 -3.83
C MET A 220 19.68 -1.82 -3.51
N ILE A 221 19.84 -1.50 -2.23
CA ILE A 221 20.02 -0.15 -1.69
C ILE A 221 21.19 -0.19 -0.69
N PRO A 222 22.44 -0.06 -1.17
CA PRO A 222 23.60 -0.02 -0.30
C PRO A 222 23.56 1.18 0.66
N MET A 223 24.21 1.08 1.81
CA MET A 223 24.27 2.18 2.80
C MET A 223 24.87 3.47 2.20
N GLN A 224 25.78 3.33 1.23
CA GLN A 224 26.37 4.44 0.48
C GLN A 224 25.33 5.23 -0.34
N GLU A 225 24.24 4.60 -0.77
CA GLU A 225 23.14 5.32 -1.42
C GLU A 225 22.52 6.33 -0.45
N GLY A 226 22.33 5.95 0.82
CA GLY A 226 21.94 6.88 1.89
C GLY A 226 22.86 8.11 1.93
N THR A 227 24.18 7.88 1.97
CA THR A 227 25.17 8.98 2.03
C THR A 227 25.07 9.91 0.83
N ARG A 228 24.86 9.39 -0.39
CA ARG A 228 24.65 10.21 -1.61
C ARG A 228 23.43 11.13 -1.50
N HIS A 229 22.44 10.73 -0.70
CA HIS A 229 21.21 11.47 -0.44
C HIS A 229 21.24 12.28 0.86
N GLY A 230 22.37 12.31 1.57
CA GLY A 230 22.53 13.03 2.84
C GLY A 230 21.94 12.32 4.05
N ILE A 231 21.73 11.00 3.98
CA ILE A 231 21.12 10.17 5.04
C ILE A 231 22.13 9.12 5.55
N GLU A 232 22.29 9.00 6.86
CA GLU A 232 23.01 7.88 7.47
C GLU A 232 22.07 6.64 7.51
N LEU A 233 22.26 5.69 6.60
CA LEU A 233 21.39 4.52 6.40
C LEU A 233 21.94 3.28 7.09
N TYR A 234 21.11 2.62 7.91
CA TYR A 234 21.47 1.42 8.66
C TYR A 234 20.49 0.27 8.42
N TYR A 235 21.01 -0.96 8.43
CA TYR A 235 20.25 -2.20 8.37
C TYR A 235 20.64 -3.06 9.57
N ILE A 236 19.68 -3.31 10.47
CA ILE A 236 19.93 -3.97 11.75
C ILE A 236 18.99 -5.15 11.90
N ASN A 237 19.54 -6.33 12.19
CA ASN A 237 18.75 -7.46 12.63
C ASN A 237 18.70 -7.50 14.16
N PRO A 238 17.58 -7.12 14.80
CA PRO A 238 17.52 -7.06 16.26
C PRO A 238 17.64 -8.44 16.90
N SER A 239 17.26 -9.53 16.20
CA SER A 239 17.36 -10.89 16.76
C SER A 239 18.78 -11.45 16.81
N MET A 240 19.77 -10.72 16.28
CA MET A 240 21.18 -11.08 16.42
C MET A 240 21.79 -10.62 17.75
N PHE A 241 21.02 -9.92 18.58
CA PHE A 241 21.46 -9.39 19.86
C PHE A 241 20.62 -9.98 20.99
N THR A 242 21.23 -10.18 22.16
CA THR A 242 20.50 -10.56 23.38
C THR A 242 19.52 -9.47 23.81
N ASP A 243 19.94 -8.20 23.64
CA ASP A 243 19.14 -7.01 23.82
C ASP A 243 19.49 -6.01 22.70
N SER A 244 18.52 -5.71 21.84
CA SER A 244 18.70 -4.78 20.72
C SER A 244 18.55 -3.31 21.11
N VAL A 245 17.97 -3.00 22.28
CA VAL A 245 17.68 -1.61 22.70
C VAL A 245 18.96 -0.78 22.75
N PRO A 246 20.05 -1.20 23.46
CA PRO A 246 21.26 -0.39 23.53
C PRO A 246 21.94 -0.23 22.17
N VAL A 247 21.84 -1.24 21.29
CA VAL A 247 22.40 -1.18 19.94
C VAL A 247 21.69 -0.11 19.11
N LEU A 248 20.36 -0.06 19.18
CA LEU A 248 19.55 0.91 18.45
C LEU A 248 19.70 2.33 19.03
N LEU A 249 19.84 2.47 20.35
CA LEU A 249 20.10 3.76 21.00
C LEU A 249 21.49 4.30 20.65
N ALA A 250 22.51 3.44 20.62
CA ALA A 250 23.88 3.84 20.29
C ALA A 250 23.98 4.46 18.88
N ILE A 251 23.25 3.95 17.89
CA ILE A 251 23.19 4.53 16.52
C ILE A 251 22.75 6.00 16.53
N THR A 252 21.92 6.36 17.52
CA THR A 252 21.33 7.69 17.65
C THR A 252 22.00 8.57 18.71
N ASN A 253 23.13 8.13 19.28
CA ASN A 253 23.79 8.76 20.44
C ASN A 253 22.83 8.90 21.63
N GLU A 254 22.10 7.83 21.97
CA GLU A 254 21.15 7.76 23.09
C GLU A 254 19.95 8.72 22.97
N LYS A 255 19.71 9.32 21.80
CA LYS A 255 18.59 10.25 21.58
C LYS A 255 17.28 9.55 21.21
N GLY A 256 17.35 8.28 20.80
CA GLY A 256 16.20 7.52 20.30
C GLY A 256 15.73 7.99 18.92
N TYR A 257 14.50 7.64 18.58
CA TYR A 257 13.90 7.85 17.27
C TYR A 257 12.75 8.85 17.36
N ASP A 258 12.78 9.85 16.48
CA ASP A 258 11.73 10.85 16.36
C ASP A 258 10.53 10.28 15.60
N ASP A 259 10.79 9.43 14.60
CA ASP A 259 9.77 8.84 13.73
C ASP A 259 9.87 7.32 13.72
N VAL A 260 8.78 6.63 14.07
CA VAL A 260 8.73 5.16 14.16
C VAL A 260 7.64 4.63 13.23
N PHE A 261 8.03 3.82 12.26
CA PHE A 261 7.11 3.15 11.34
C PHE A 261 7.10 1.64 11.60
N VAL A 262 5.91 1.02 11.70
CA VAL A 262 5.76 -0.42 11.92
C VAL A 262 5.16 -1.08 10.68
N TYR A 263 5.99 -1.79 9.92
CA TYR A 263 5.60 -2.42 8.65
C TYR A 263 5.29 -3.91 8.83
N ALA A 264 5.91 -4.55 9.82
CA ALA A 264 5.53 -5.90 10.27
C ALA A 264 5.24 -5.88 11.78
N PRO A 265 4.05 -6.36 12.22
CA PRO A 265 3.67 -6.36 13.64
C PRO A 265 3.96 -7.66 14.43
N PRO A 266 4.84 -8.63 14.03
CA PRO A 266 5.29 -9.63 14.99
C PRO A 266 5.85 -8.95 16.24
N LYS A 267 5.54 -9.47 17.44
CA LYS A 267 6.00 -8.88 18.70
C LYS A 267 7.51 -8.66 18.73
N CYS A 268 8.30 -9.62 18.24
CA CYS A 268 9.76 -9.52 18.17
C CYS A 268 10.31 -8.43 17.21
N VAL A 269 9.44 -7.78 16.43
CA VAL A 269 9.79 -6.67 15.53
C VAL A 269 9.26 -5.34 16.08
N ALA A 270 8.07 -5.34 16.69
CA ALA A 270 7.36 -4.13 17.11
C ALA A 270 7.52 -3.78 18.59
N GLU A 271 7.85 -4.75 19.44
CA GLU A 271 8.14 -4.57 20.88
C GLU A 271 9.66 -4.61 21.05
N ILE A 272 10.36 -3.64 20.45
CA ILE A 272 11.82 -3.44 20.57
C ILE A 272 12.15 -2.10 21.22
#